data_AF-A0A1G2W8U3-F1
#
_entry.id   AF-A0A1G2W8U3-F1
#
_cell.length_a   1.000
_cell.length_b   1.000
_cell.length_c   1.000
_cell.angle_alpha   90.00
_cell.angle_beta   90.00
_cell.angle_gamma   90.00
#
_symmetry.space_group_name_H-M   'P 1'
#
loop_
_entity.id
_entity.type
_entity.pdbx_description
1 polymer ?
#
loop_
_entity_poly.entity_id
_entity_poly.type
_entity_poly.pdbx_seq_one_letter_code
_entity_poly.pdbx_strand_id
1 'polypeptide(L)'
;MVSLDDYIDDDGDEPDTAADFAALKGCLKALADAIASTNLAVINGAQGDVGAATQRVQASIGALKRFHDAFKILEAGTEDESEAPAEEEDDA
;
A
#
# COMPACT_ATOMS: atom_id res chain seq x y z
N MET A 1 -25.94 -10.27 36.70
CA MET A 1 -26.09 -9.03 35.92
C MET A 1 -24.76 -8.86 35.24
N VAL A 2 -24.70 -9.18 33.95
CA VAL A 2 -23.45 -9.17 33.17
C VAL A 2 -23.01 -7.71 33.05
N SER A 3 -21.76 -7.41 33.36
CA SER A 3 -21.24 -6.03 33.27
C SER A 3 -21.03 -5.69 31.81
N LEU A 4 -21.41 -4.48 31.41
CA LEU A 4 -21.13 -4.00 30.04
C LEU A 4 -19.63 -3.80 29.82
N ASP A 5 -18.86 -3.64 30.90
CA ASP A 5 -17.40 -3.53 30.86
C ASP A 5 -16.71 -4.85 30.44
N ASP A 6 -17.39 -6.01 30.57
CA ASP A 6 -16.87 -7.31 30.06
C ASP A 6 -17.05 -7.45 28.53
N TYR A 7 -17.73 -6.50 27.88
CA TYR A 7 -17.92 -6.43 26.42
C TYR A 7 -17.10 -5.30 25.78
N ILE A 8 -16.43 -4.49 26.58
CA ILE A 8 -15.46 -3.48 26.12
C ILE A 8 -14.07 -4.06 26.39
N ASP A 9 -13.82 -5.28 25.91
CA ASP A 9 -12.46 -5.63 25.53
C ASP A 9 -12.17 -4.82 24.26
N ASP A 10 -11.47 -3.71 24.49
CA ASP A 10 -10.77 -2.89 23.50
C ASP A 10 -9.64 -3.71 22.86
N ASP A 11 -9.99 -4.86 22.27
CA ASP A 11 -9.10 -5.65 21.44
C ASP A 11 -8.98 -4.99 20.07
N GLY A 12 -8.39 -3.79 20.07
CA GLY A 12 -7.23 -3.34 19.27
C GLY A 12 -7.08 -3.63 17.77
N ASP A 13 -7.99 -4.33 17.10
CA ASP A 13 -7.84 -4.79 15.70
C ASP A 13 -8.85 -4.15 14.74
N GLU A 14 -9.28 -2.91 15.02
CA GLU A 14 -9.95 -2.13 13.97
C GLU A 14 -8.91 -1.61 12.97
N PRO A 15 -9.08 -1.84 11.65
CA PRO A 15 -8.14 -1.35 10.65
C PRO A 15 -8.00 0.16 10.77
N ASP A 16 -6.75 0.65 10.87
CA ASP A 16 -6.45 2.08 10.91
C ASP A 16 -6.72 2.70 9.53
N THR A 17 -8.00 2.97 9.28
CA THR A 17 -8.48 3.56 8.04
C THR A 17 -7.77 4.87 7.69
N ALA A 18 -7.33 5.64 8.70
CA ALA A 18 -6.60 6.88 8.50
C ALA A 18 -5.19 6.60 7.94
N ALA A 19 -4.49 5.59 8.49
CA ALA A 19 -3.23 5.10 7.96
C ALA A 19 -3.39 4.52 6.54
N ASP A 20 -4.45 3.76 6.28
CA ASP A 20 -4.74 3.19 4.96
C ASP A 20 -5.01 4.28 3.91
N PHE A 21 -5.82 5.29 4.24
CA PHE A 21 -6.04 6.42 3.34
C PHE A 21 -4.75 7.19 3.06
N ALA A 22 -3.88 7.35 4.06
CA ALA A 22 -2.58 7.98 3.88
C ALA A 22 -1.66 7.14 2.99
N ALA A 23 -1.63 5.82 3.19
CA ALA A 23 -0.88 4.86 2.39
C ALA A 23 -1.37 4.84 0.93
N LEU A 24 -2.68 4.73 0.70
CA LEU A 24 -3.29 4.78 -0.63
C LEU A 24 -2.94 6.08 -1.36
N LYS A 25 -3.06 7.22 -0.68
CA LYS A 25 -2.66 8.51 -1.23
C LYS A 25 -1.15 8.55 -1.55
N GLY A 26 -0.32 7.94 -0.70
CA GLY A 26 1.11 7.76 -0.92
C GLY A 26 1.41 6.95 -2.18
N CYS A 27 0.77 5.79 -2.34
CA CYS A 27 0.85 4.94 -3.52
C CYS A 27 0.48 5.71 -4.79
N LEU A 28 -0.69 6.37 -4.83
CA LEU A 28 -1.15 7.08 -6.03
C LEU A 28 -0.18 8.19 -6.45
N LYS A 29 0.35 8.95 -5.50
CA LYS A 29 1.35 9.99 -5.79
C LYS A 29 2.66 9.39 -6.30
N ALA A 30 3.16 8.35 -5.63
CA ALA A 30 4.39 7.69 -6.02
C ALA A 30 4.28 7.05 -7.42
N LEU A 31 3.12 6.47 -7.75
CA LEU A 31 2.85 5.92 -9.08
C LEU A 31 2.83 7.03 -10.15
N ALA A 32 2.18 8.15 -9.88
CA ALA A 32 2.17 9.30 -10.79
C ALA A 32 3.58 9.85 -11.05
N ASP A 33 4.40 9.99 -10.00
CA ASP A 33 5.81 10.40 -10.09
C ASP A 33 6.64 9.43 -10.95
N ALA A 34 6.42 8.12 -10.78
CA ALA A 34 7.11 7.07 -11.54
C ALA A 34 6.76 7.16 -13.02
N ILE A 35 5.47 7.24 -13.36
CA ILE A 35 4.99 7.35 -14.75
C ILE A 35 5.54 8.62 -15.42
N ALA A 36 5.44 9.77 -14.75
CA ALA A 36 5.96 11.03 -15.27
C ALA A 36 7.47 10.95 -15.53
N SER A 37 8.22 10.35 -14.61
CA SER A 37 9.67 10.17 -14.74
C SER A 37 10.01 9.24 -15.91
N THR A 38 9.29 8.11 -16.05
CA THR A 38 9.48 7.18 -17.18
C THR A 38 9.19 7.85 -18.53
N ASN A 39 8.12 8.65 -18.63
CA ASN A 39 7.80 9.39 -19.86
C ASN A 39 8.94 10.35 -20.24
N LEU A 40 9.49 11.07 -19.26
CA LEU A 40 10.63 11.96 -19.49
C LEU A 40 11.91 11.18 -19.85
N ALA A 41 12.11 9.99 -19.29
CA ALA A 41 13.22 9.12 -19.68
C ALA A 41 13.15 8.73 -21.17
N VAL A 42 11.96 8.35 -21.66
CA VAL A 42 11.71 8.01 -23.07
C VAL A 42 11.98 9.22 -23.96
N ILE A 43 11.48 10.40 -23.60
CA ILE A 43 11.68 11.64 -24.38
C ILE A 43 13.18 11.99 -24.45
N ASN A 44 13.88 11.97 -23.32
CA ASN A 44 15.32 12.28 -23.27
C ASN A 44 16.13 11.25 -24.09
N GLY A 45 15.77 9.97 -24.01
CA GLY A 45 16.38 8.91 -24.81
C GLY A 45 16.18 9.14 -26.31
N ALA A 46 14.98 9.51 -26.73
CA ALA A 46 14.67 9.85 -28.13
C ALA A 46 15.42 11.09 -28.63
N GLN A 47 15.77 12.02 -27.73
CA GLN A 47 16.58 13.21 -28.03
C GLN A 47 18.09 12.91 -28.05
N GLY A 48 18.51 11.69 -27.73
CA GLY A 48 19.93 11.30 -27.63
C GLY A 48 20.60 11.69 -26.31
N ASP A 49 19.86 12.24 -25.35
CA ASP A 49 20.38 12.56 -24.02
C ASP A 49 20.24 11.36 -23.08
N VAL A 50 21.17 10.41 -23.24
CA VAL A 50 21.22 9.17 -22.46
C VAL A 50 21.46 9.45 -20.96
N GLY A 51 22.19 10.52 -20.64
CA GLY A 51 22.49 10.90 -19.25
C GLY A 51 21.23 11.33 -18.52
N ALA A 52 20.47 12.27 -19.12
CA ALA A 52 19.20 12.71 -18.56
C ALA A 52 18.15 11.58 -18.58
N ALA A 53 18.14 10.71 -19.59
CA ALA A 53 17.26 9.53 -19.61
C ALA A 53 17.54 8.60 -18.42
N THR A 54 18.81 8.31 -18.15
CA THR A 54 19.23 7.44 -17.04
C THR A 54 18.82 8.01 -15.68
N GLN A 55 19.02 9.32 -15.47
CA GLN A 55 18.60 9.98 -14.23
C GLN A 55 17.08 9.86 -14.00
N ARG A 56 16.29 9.97 -15.05
CA ARG A 56 14.82 9.83 -14.98
C ARG A 56 14.40 8.39 -14.69
N VAL A 57 15.08 7.39 -15.25
CA VAL A 57 14.86 5.97 -14.87
C VAL A 57 15.13 5.77 -13.38
N GLN A 58 16.24 6.29 -12.85
CA GLN A 58 16.57 6.17 -11.43
C GLN A 58 15.53 6.87 -10.53
N ALA A 59 15.05 8.05 -10.93
CA ALA A 59 13.97 8.74 -10.24
C ALA A 59 12.66 7.91 -10.23
N SER A 60 12.33 7.27 -11.36
CA SER A 60 11.18 6.37 -11.46
C SER A 60 11.32 5.16 -10.53
N ILE A 61 12.49 4.53 -10.47
CA ILE A 61 12.78 3.44 -9.53
C ILE A 61 12.61 3.91 -8.07
N GLY A 62 13.11 5.09 -7.72
CA GLY A 62 12.93 5.66 -6.38
C GLY A 62 11.47 5.93 -6.03
N ALA A 63 10.65 6.34 -7.01
CA ALA A 63 9.22 6.48 -6.83
C ALA A 63 8.52 5.12 -6.64
N LEU A 64 8.88 4.10 -7.42
CA LEU A 64 8.35 2.75 -7.26
C LEU A 64 8.68 2.12 -5.91
N LYS A 65 9.87 2.40 -5.35
CA LYS A 65 10.20 1.98 -3.97
C LYS A 65 9.24 2.60 -2.95
N ARG A 66 9.01 3.92 -3.04
CA ARG A 66 8.03 4.63 -2.18
C ARG A 66 6.62 4.09 -2.35
N PHE A 67 6.22 3.76 -3.58
CA PHE A 67 4.95 3.11 -3.85
C PHE A 67 4.84 1.78 -3.09
N HIS A 68 5.85 0.93 -3.22
CA HIS A 68 5.87 -0.39 -2.59
C HIS A 68 5.86 -0.31 -1.07
N ASP A 69 6.61 0.64 -0.48
CA ASP A 69 6.62 0.82 0.97
C ASP A 69 5.26 1.28 1.51
N ALA A 70 4.55 2.15 0.77
CA ALA A 70 3.18 2.52 1.11
C ALA A 70 2.19 1.36 0.86
N PHE A 71 2.41 0.55 -0.17
CA PHE A 71 1.53 -0.56 -0.52
C PHE A 71 1.55 -1.67 0.52
N LYS A 72 2.71 -1.93 1.13
CA LYS A 72 2.82 -2.87 2.26
C LYS A 72 1.92 -2.53 3.44
N ILE A 73 1.68 -1.24 3.70
CA ILE A 73 0.77 -0.81 4.77
C ILE A 73 -0.65 -1.26 4.46
N LEU A 74 -1.06 -1.13 3.20
CA LEU A 74 -2.38 -1.57 2.73
C LEU A 74 -2.52 -3.10 2.78
N GLU A 75 -1.46 -3.84 2.43
CA GLU A 75 -1.48 -5.31 2.48
C GLU A 75 -1.50 -5.85 3.92
N ALA A 76 -0.84 -5.16 4.86
CA ALA A 76 -0.80 -5.57 6.27
C ALA A 76 -2.21 -5.60 6.92
N GLY A 77 -3.13 -4.73 6.48
CA GLY A 77 -4.53 -4.74 6.95
C GLY A 77 -5.41 -5.84 6.34
N THR A 78 -4.91 -6.60 5.36
CA THR A 78 -5.66 -7.68 4.70
C THR A 78 -5.27 -9.10 5.15
N GLU A 79 -4.18 -9.26 5.89
CA GLU A 79 -3.74 -10.60 6.34
C GLU A 79 -4.59 -11.15 7.50
N ASP A 80 -5.27 -10.29 8.27
CA ASP A 80 -6.02 -10.67 9.48
C ASP A 80 -7.46 -11.18 9.20
N GLU A 81 -8.04 -10.85 8.05
CA GLU A 81 -9.40 -11.29 7.70
C GLU A 81 -9.47 -12.72 7.10
N SER A 82 -8.32 -13.39 6.93
CA SER A 82 -8.22 -14.67 6.20
C SER A 82 -8.18 -15.95 7.05
N GLU A 83 -8.13 -15.84 8.38
CA GLU A 83 -8.19 -16.98 9.32
C GLU A 83 -9.45 -16.94 10.22
N ALA A 84 -10.65 -16.91 9.64
CA ALA A 84 -11.81 -17.41 10.37
C ALA A 84 -11.76 -18.94 10.36
N PRO A 85 -11.62 -19.65 11.51
CA PRO A 85 -11.71 -21.09 11.52
C PRO A 85 -13.11 -21.48 11.05
N ALA A 86 -13.17 -22.40 10.08
CA ALA A 86 -14.43 -23.02 9.70
C ALA A 86 -14.97 -23.77 10.93
N GLU A 87 -15.94 -23.17 11.64
CA GLU A 87 -16.66 -23.86 12.69
C GLU A 87 -17.35 -25.09 12.09
N GLU A 88 -17.08 -26.25 12.72
CA GLU A 88 -17.68 -27.53 12.41
C GLU A 88 -19.20 -27.43 12.58
N GLU A 89 -19.97 -27.54 11.48
CA GLU A 89 -21.37 -27.96 11.56
C GLU A 89 -21.40 -29.45 11.94
N ASP A 90 -21.29 -29.74 13.23
CA ASP A 90 -21.81 -30.98 13.83
C ASP A 90 -23.21 -30.69 14.34
N ASP A 91 -24.25 -31.02 13.56
CA ASP A 91 -25.59 -31.19 14.11
C ASP A 91 -26.47 -32.16 13.30
N ALA A 92 -26.93 -33.19 14.04
CA ALA A 92 -28.03 -34.15 13.81
C ALA A 92 -27.75 -35.54 13.22
#